data_AF-A0A420VWZ1-F1
#
_entry.id   AF-A0A420VWZ1-F1
#
_cell.length_a   1.000
_cell.length_b   1.000
_cell.length_c   1.000
_cell.angle_alpha   90.00
_cell.angle_beta   90.00
_cell.angle_gamma   90.00
#
_symmetry.space_group_name_H-M   'P 1'
#
loop_
_entity.id
_entity.type
_entity.pdbx_description
1 polymer ?
#
loop_
_entity_poly.entity_id
_entity_poly.type
_entity_poly.pdbx_seq_one_letter_code
_entity_poly.pdbx_strand_id
1 'polypeptide(L)' 'MLGRISSLDAAKKIAKAFSVTLDYLAGETSEVAFNRRIVESFQDIEKFTESENEHVFALLDACLAKSKTQAILK' A
#
# COMPACT_ATOMS: atom_id res chain seq x y z
N MET A 1 1.33 16.48 34.03
CA MET A 1 0.46 15.29 33.85
C MET A 1 1.14 14.35 32.87
N LEU A 2 1.57 13.16 33.29
CA LEU A 2 1.95 12.10 32.35
C LEU A 2 0.67 11.60 31.69
N GLY A 3 0.36 12.13 30.51
CA GLY A 3 -0.80 11.68 29.72
C GLY A 3 -0.60 10.21 29.38
N ARG A 4 -1.44 9.33 29.94
CA ARG A 4 -1.40 7.91 29.62
C ARG A 4 -1.65 7.76 28.12
N ILE A 5 -0.72 7.10 27.44
CA ILE A 5 -0.88 6.73 26.04
C ILE A 5 -1.97 5.65 26.00
N SER A 6 -3.04 5.86 25.23
CA SER A 6 -4.07 4.84 25.07
C SER A 6 -3.51 3.63 24.31
N SER A 7 -4.12 2.45 24.47
CA SER A 7 -3.75 1.25 23.70
C SER A 7 -3.87 1.48 22.19
N LEU A 8 -4.89 2.23 21.75
CA LEU A 8 -5.07 2.65 20.37
C LEU A 8 -3.93 3.56 19.88
N ASP A 9 -3.53 4.55 20.69
CA ASP A 9 -2.42 5.44 20.32
C ASP A 9 -1.09 4.72 20.29
N ALA A 10 -0.88 3.75 21.18
CA ALA A 10 0.29 2.87 21.15
C ALA A 10 0.30 2.04 19.86
N ALA A 11 -0.82 1.41 19.50
CA ALA A 11 -0.94 0.63 18.28
C ALA A 11 -0.74 1.49 17.00
N LYS A 12 -1.30 2.72 16.96
CA LYS A 12 -1.06 3.69 15.87
C LYS A 12 0.42 4.07 15.74
N LYS A 13 1.12 4.28 16.86
CA LYS A 13 2.56 4.59 16.87
C LYS A 13 3.39 3.43 16.34
N ILE A 14 3.05 2.19 16.71
CA ILE A 14 3.70 0.98 16.20
C ILE A 14 3.42 0.84 14.70
N ALA A 15 2.16 0.99 14.25
CA ALA A 15 1.77 0.90 12.83
C ALA A 15 2.55 1.92 11.99
N LYS A 16 2.68 3.14 12.50
CA LYS A 16 3.47 4.21 11.88
C LYS A 16 4.97 3.91 11.82
N ALA A 17 5.55 3.33 12.88
CA ALA A 17 6.97 2.98 12.93
C ALA A 17 7.32 1.83 11.97
N PHE A 18 6.47 0.82 11.90
CA PHE A 18 6.62 -0.31 10.98
C PHE A 18 6.06 -0.05 9.59
N SER A 19 5.38 1.09 9.41
CA SER A 19 4.89 1.58 8.12
C SER A 19 3.86 0.67 7.47
N VAL A 20 2.95 0.20 8.30
CA VAL A 20 1.88 -0.74 7.97
C VAL A 20 0.54 -0.16 8.41
N THR A 21 -0.56 -0.71 7.92
CA THR A 21 -1.90 -0.33 8.39
C THR A 21 -2.17 -0.89 9.80
N LEU A 22 -3.11 -0.28 10.52
CA LEU A 22 -3.49 -0.76 11.86
C LEU A 22 -4.13 -2.15 11.77
N ASP A 23 -4.93 -2.39 10.73
CA ASP A 23 -5.61 -3.66 10.48
C ASP A 23 -4.60 -4.79 10.16
N TYR A 24 -3.46 -4.45 9.54
CA TYR A 24 -2.34 -5.38 9.36
C TYR A 24 -1.70 -5.77 10.70
N LEU A 25 -1.53 -4.82 11.63
CA LEU A 25 -1.04 -5.14 12.98
C LEU A 25 -2.04 -5.97 13.79
N ALA A 26 -3.35 -5.77 13.56
CA ALA A 26 -4.41 -6.51 14.21
C ALA A 26 -4.56 -7.94 13.64
N GLY A 27 -3.90 -8.26 12.53
CA GLY A 27 -4.05 -9.54 11.83
C GLY A 27 -5.43 -9.72 11.20
N GLU A 28 -6.16 -8.63 10.98
CA GLU A 28 -7.53 -8.63 10.44
C GLU A 28 -7.54 -8.60 8.89
N THR A 29 -6.40 -8.40 8.25
CA THR A 29 -6.27 -8.50 6.79
C THR A 29 -6.04 -9.95 6.36
N SER A 30 -7.01 -10.56 5.68
CA SER A 30 -6.89 -11.94 5.17
C SER A 30 -6.00 -12.07 3.92
N GLU A 31 -5.83 -10.99 3.14
CA GLU A 31 -5.03 -11.00 1.91
C GLU A 31 -4.34 -9.65 1.67
N VAL A 32 -3.06 -9.73 1.28
CA VAL A 32 -2.17 -8.67 0.78
C VAL A 32 -1.83 -7.53 1.76
N ALA A 33 -0.76 -7.76 2.50
CA ALA A 33 0.03 -6.68 3.07
C ALA A 33 0.78 -5.94 1.97
N PHE A 34 0.31 -4.76 1.56
CA PHE A 34 1.10 -3.89 0.71
C PHE A 34 2.29 -3.37 1.50
N ASN A 35 3.50 -3.54 0.96
CA ASN A 35 4.67 -2.95 1.60
C ASN A 35 4.56 -1.41 1.58
N ARG A 36 5.22 -0.76 2.53
CA ARG A 36 5.24 0.71 2.66
C ARG A 36 5.48 1.44 1.33
N ARG A 37 6.44 0.95 0.54
CA ARG A 37 6.83 1.60 -0.71
C ARG A 37 5.69 1.62 -1.74
N ILE A 38 4.90 0.55 -1.81
CA ILE A 38 3.73 0.51 -2.71
C ILE A 38 2.68 1.53 -2.26
N VAL A 39 2.43 1.62 -0.95
CA VAL A 39 1.48 2.60 -0.39
C VAL A 39 1.93 4.03 -0.64
N GLU A 40 3.21 4.35 -0.37
CA GLU A 40 3.78 5.68 -0.64
C GLU A 40 3.71 6.03 -2.14
N SER A 41 4.00 5.06 -3.01
CA SER A 41 3.89 5.27 -4.46
C SER A 41 2.47 5.63 -4.88
N PHE A 42 1.45 4.95 -4.35
CA PHE A 42 0.05 5.30 -4.64
C PHE A 42 -0.34 6.69 -4.11
N GLN A 43 0.12 7.07 -2.91
CA GLN A 43 -0.11 8.41 -2.37
C GLN A 43 0.56 9.51 -3.20
N ASP A 44 1.67 9.23 -3.86
CA ASP A 44 2.31 10.17 -4.78
C ASP A 44 1.61 10.23 -6.14
N ILE A 45 1.11 9.09 -6.64
CA ILE A 45 0.27 9.02 -7.85
C ILE A 45 -1.02 9.83 -7.69
N GLU A 46 -1.63 9.87 -6.50
CA GLU A 46 -2.82 10.71 -6.24
C GLU A 46 -2.59 12.21 -6.48
N LYS A 47 -1.33 12.67 -6.49
CA LYS A 47 -0.97 14.07 -6.73
C LYS A 47 -0.71 14.37 -8.22
N PHE A 48 -0.75 13.36 -9.07
CA PHE A 48 -0.47 13.49 -10.50
C PHE A 48 -1.60 14.17 -11.24
N THR A 49 -1.26 14.81 -12.35
CA THR A 49 -2.25 15.24 -13.34
C THR A 49 -2.94 14.04 -13.97
N GLU A 50 -4.10 14.27 -14.58
CA GLU A 50 -4.85 13.22 -15.29
C GLU A 50 -3.99 12.51 -16.35
N SER A 51 -3.22 13.28 -17.13
CA SER A 51 -2.33 12.72 -18.15
C SER A 51 -1.19 11.88 -17.54
N GLU A 52 -0.58 12.30 -16.45
CA GLU A 52 0.45 11.51 -15.77
C GLU A 52 -0.13 10.20 -15.20
N ASN A 53 -1.35 10.24 -14.67
CA ASN A 53 -2.07 9.05 -14.21
C ASN A 53 -2.34 8.06 -15.35
N GLU A 54 -2.78 8.52 -16.51
CA GLU A 54 -3.00 7.67 -17.69
C GLU A 54 -1.75 6.88 -18.08
N HIS A 55 -0.57 7.52 -18.06
CA HIS A 55 0.70 6.85 -18.35
C HIS A 55 1.06 5.78 -17.30
N VAL A 56 0.84 6.07 -16.02
CA VAL A 56 1.09 5.13 -14.92
C VAL A 56 0.19 3.90 -15.04
N PHE A 57 -1.11 4.11 -15.30
CA PHE A 57 -2.05 3.00 -15.48
C PHE A 57 -1.72 2.16 -16.72
N ALA A 58 -1.38 2.79 -17.84
CA ALA A 58 -0.97 2.07 -19.04
C ALA A 58 0.26 1.17 -18.80
N LEU A 59 1.25 1.64 -18.03
CA LEU A 59 2.43 0.86 -17.69
C LEU A 59 2.10 -0.30 -16.74
N LEU A 60 1.27 -0.05 -15.72
CA LEU A 60 0.77 -1.08 -14.80
C LEU A 60 0.02 -2.19 -15.56
N ASP A 61 -0.90 -1.81 -16.44
CA ASP A 61 -1.69 -2.73 -17.26
C ASP A 61 -0.79 -3.56 -18.18
N ALA A 62 0.18 -2.94 -18.84
CA ALA A 62 1.14 -3.65 -19.68
C ALA A 62 1.97 -4.67 -18.89
N CYS A 63 2.42 -4.32 -17.68
CA CYS A 63 3.14 -5.23 -16.79
C CYS A 63 2.28 -6.42 -16.36
N LEU A 64 1.03 -6.16 -15.96
CA LEU A 64 0.08 -7.20 -15.54
C LEU A 64 -0.30 -8.12 -16.71
N ALA A 65 -0.58 -7.57 -17.88
CA ALA A 65 -0.88 -8.33 -19.09
C ALA A 65 0.29 -9.24 -19.47
N LYS A 66 1.52 -8.72 -19.47
CA LYS A 66 2.73 -9.52 -19.72
C LYS A 66 2.86 -10.68 -18.72
N SER A 67 2.67 -10.42 -17.42
CA SER A 67 2.76 -11.44 -16.39
C SER A 67 1.72 -12.55 -16.57
N LYS A 68 0.47 -12.20 -16.90
CA LYS A 68 -0.61 -13.16 -17.15
C LYS A 68 -0.33 -14.01 -18.39
N THR A 69 0.05 -13.38 -19.49
CA THR A 69 0.39 -14.08 -20.74
C THR A 69 1.57 -15.03 -20.53
N GLN A 70 2.60 -14.61 -19.81
CA GLN A 70 3.77 -15.45 -19.51
C GLN A 70 3.45 -16.62 -18.56
N ALA A 71 2.44 -16.49 -17.71
CA ALA A 71 1.97 -17.60 -16.87
C ALA A 71 1.19 -18.66 -17.67
N ILE A 72 0.49 -18.25 -18.73
CA ILE A 72 -0.29 -19.14 -19.61
C ILE A 72 0.61 -19.88 -20.62
N LEU A 73 1.74 -19.27 -21.01
CA LEU A 73 2.71 -19.84 -21.96
C LEU A 73 3.74 -20.80 -21.31
N LYS A 74 3.62 -21.07 -20.00
CA LYS A 74 4.42 -22.08 -19.29
C LYS A 74 3.70 -23.42 -19.28
#